data_AF-A0A5C7ZLD9-F1
#
_entry.id   AF-A0A5C7ZLD9-F1
#
_cell.length_a   1.000
_cell.length_b   1.000
_cell.length_c   1.000
_cell.angle_alpha   90.00
_cell.angle_beta   90.00
_cell.angle_gamma   90.00
#
_symmetry.space_group_name_H-M   'P 1'
#
loop_
_entity.id
_entity.type
_entity.pdbx_description
1 polymer ?
#
loop_
_entity_poly.entity_id
_entity_poly.type
_entity_poly.pdbx_seq_one_letter_code
_entity_poly.pdbx_strand_id
1 'polypeptide(L)'
;MITLDTLSPLLDQLSFTQSSQKPSKTIGDATFTADRKKGEISYPEAQVLIINERQTCYLTCDKNCVVLECVHHLLERGYKPANIELELNEALNIPLARLAEQQHIAAAPARKHATLERHL
;
A
#
# COMPACT_ATOMS: atom_id res chain seq x y z
N MET A 1 18.42 9.10 4.75
CA MET A 1 18.52 7.64 4.55
C MET A 1 17.69 6.99 5.64
N ILE A 2 16.74 6.16 5.25
CA ILE A 2 15.79 5.52 6.16
C ILE A 2 16.40 4.17 6.57
N THR A 3 17.11 4.11 7.70
CA THR A 3 17.62 2.86 8.29
C THR A 3 16.51 2.10 9.02
N LEU A 4 16.76 0.84 9.44
CA LEU A 4 15.81 0.03 10.24
C LEU A 4 15.25 0.77 11.48
N ASP A 5 16.03 1.69 12.06
CA ASP A 5 15.61 2.63 13.12
C ASP A 5 14.45 3.56 12.71
N THR A 6 14.35 3.91 11.43
CA THR A 6 13.29 4.77 10.88
C THR A 6 12.06 4.00 10.40
N LEU A 7 12.10 2.66 10.38
CA LEU A 7 10.91 1.85 10.08
C LEU A 7 9.84 2.02 11.16
N SER A 8 10.22 2.03 12.43
CA SER A 8 9.28 2.20 13.55
C SER A 8 8.52 3.53 13.51
N PRO A 9 9.17 4.70 13.38
CA PRO A 9 8.45 5.96 13.24
C PRO A 9 7.62 6.03 11.95
N LEU A 10 8.09 5.44 10.83
CA LEU A 10 7.29 5.37 9.60
C LEU A 10 5.99 4.57 9.83
N LEU A 11 6.08 3.39 10.45
CA LEU A 11 4.91 2.57 10.74
C LEU A 11 3.93 3.25 11.70
N ASP A 12 4.45 4.02 12.65
CA ASP A 12 3.65 4.86 13.55
C ASP A 12 2.92 5.97 12.78
N GLN A 13 3.62 6.69 11.90
CA GLN A 13 3.03 7.72 11.03
C GLN A 13 1.94 7.14 10.11
N LEU A 14 2.16 5.96 9.54
CA LEU A 14 1.20 5.24 8.71
C LEU A 14 0.09 4.54 9.53
N SER A 15 0.07 4.74 10.86
CA SER A 15 -0.94 4.22 11.77
C SER A 15 -1.11 2.69 11.66
N PHE A 16 0.01 1.96 11.53
CA PHE A 16 0.03 0.50 11.63
C PHE A 16 -0.32 0.05 13.04
N THR A 17 -0.72 -1.20 13.19
CA THR A 17 -0.88 -1.81 14.51
C THR A 17 0.46 -1.82 15.25
N GLN A 18 0.42 -1.46 16.54
CA GLN A 18 1.60 -1.48 17.42
C GLN A 18 1.95 -2.92 17.85
N SER A 19 2.23 -3.76 16.86
CA SER A 19 2.80 -5.09 17.08
C SER A 19 4.32 -4.99 17.06
N SER A 20 4.96 -5.58 18.06
CA SER A 20 6.43 -5.57 18.17
C SER A 20 7.10 -6.40 17.08
N GLN A 21 6.44 -7.45 16.57
CA GLN A 21 7.01 -8.36 15.57
C GLN A 21 6.40 -8.24 14.17
N LYS A 22 5.07 -8.06 14.09
CA LYS A 22 4.33 -8.05 12.82
C LYS A 22 3.30 -6.92 12.79
N PRO A 23 3.73 -5.65 12.75
CA PRO A 23 2.84 -4.53 12.52
C PRO A 23 2.13 -4.71 11.17
N SER A 24 0.82 -4.53 11.20
CA SER A 24 -0.06 -4.67 10.03
C SER A 24 -1.01 -3.49 9.91
N LYS A 25 -1.46 -3.23 8.69
CA LYS A 25 -2.45 -2.20 8.37
C LYS A 25 -3.41 -2.77 7.34
N THR A 26 -4.69 -2.46 7.53
CA THR A 26 -5.75 -2.81 6.60
C THR A 26 -6.40 -1.53 6.09
N ILE A 27 -6.49 -1.40 4.76
CA ILE A 27 -7.16 -0.29 4.07
C ILE A 27 -8.15 -0.91 3.08
N GLY A 28 -9.45 -0.76 3.36
CA GLY A 28 -10.48 -1.53 2.65
C GLY A 28 -10.26 -3.03 2.84
N ASP A 29 -10.20 -3.78 1.73
CA ASP A 29 -9.92 -5.22 1.72
C ASP A 29 -8.41 -5.55 1.63
N ALA A 30 -7.55 -4.53 1.55
CA ALA A 30 -6.11 -4.69 1.37
C ALA A 30 -5.38 -4.72 2.72
N THR A 31 -4.68 -5.81 3.02
CA THR A 31 -3.86 -5.91 4.24
C THR A 31 -2.39 -6.09 3.91
N PHE A 32 -1.54 -5.26 4.51
CA PHE A 32 -0.08 -5.35 4.40
C PHE A 32 0.53 -5.45 5.79
N THR A 33 1.60 -6.23 5.88
CA THR A 33 2.27 -6.56 7.15
C THR A 33 3.76 -6.37 6.99
N ALA A 34 4.41 -5.66 7.90
CA ALA A 34 5.87 -5.62 7.98
C ALA A 34 6.33 -6.67 8.99
N ASP A 35 6.92 -7.77 8.53
CA ASP A 35 7.48 -8.81 9.38
C ASP A 35 8.93 -8.47 9.72
N ARG A 36 9.13 -7.95 10.93
CA ARG A 36 10.47 -7.56 11.41
C ARG A 36 11.38 -8.77 11.65
N LYS A 37 10.81 -9.94 11.94
CA LYS A 37 11.58 -11.17 12.20
C LYS A 37 12.14 -11.73 10.90
N LYS A 38 11.34 -11.68 9.84
CA LYS A 38 11.74 -12.13 8.50
C LYS A 38 12.49 -11.04 7.72
N GLY A 39 12.33 -9.78 8.10
CA GLY A 39 12.95 -8.65 7.43
C GLY A 39 12.29 -8.33 6.10
N GLU A 40 10.96 -8.50 6.01
CA GLU A 40 10.21 -8.28 4.76
C GLU A 40 8.84 -7.66 5.01
N ILE A 41 8.29 -7.09 3.94
CA ILE A 41 6.94 -6.56 3.84
C ILE A 41 6.11 -7.57 3.05
N SER A 42 5.02 -8.04 3.63
CA SER A 42 3.99 -8.79 2.92
C SER A 42 2.95 -7.81 2.39
N TYR A 43 2.90 -7.66 1.07
CA TYR A 43 1.85 -6.93 0.37
C TYR A 43 0.61 -7.81 0.15
N PRO A 44 -0.55 -7.20 -0.11
CA PRO A 44 -1.81 -7.89 -0.35
C PRO A 44 -1.85 -8.61 -1.71
N GLU A 45 -1.04 -9.65 -1.91
CA GLU A 45 -1.02 -10.50 -3.12
C GLU A 45 -2.39 -11.15 -3.37
N ALA A 46 -3.11 -11.49 -2.30
CA ALA A 46 -4.47 -12.03 -2.38
C ALA A 46 -5.50 -11.03 -2.94
N GLN A 47 -5.17 -9.74 -3.03
CA GLN A 47 -6.00 -8.70 -3.65
C GLN A 47 -5.51 -8.33 -5.07
N VAL A 48 -4.77 -9.23 -5.73
CA VAL A 48 -4.23 -9.06 -7.10
C VAL A 48 -3.14 -7.97 -7.18
N LEU A 49 -2.51 -7.60 -6.07
CA LEU A 49 -1.31 -6.79 -6.12
C LEU A 49 -0.17 -7.64 -6.70
N ILE A 50 0.41 -7.17 -7.81
CA ILE A 50 1.44 -7.91 -8.55
C ILE A 50 2.82 -7.52 -8.02
N ILE A 51 3.56 -8.51 -7.54
CA ILE A 51 4.96 -8.36 -7.11
C ILE A 51 5.82 -9.05 -8.17
N ASN A 52 6.32 -8.29 -9.14
CA ASN A 52 7.22 -8.85 -10.15
C ASN A 52 8.60 -9.12 -9.57
N GLU A 53 9.04 -8.26 -8.63
CA GLU A 53 10.39 -8.31 -8.07
C GLU A 53 10.36 -8.43 -6.54
N ARG A 54 10.57 -9.63 -6.01
CA ARG A 54 10.48 -9.91 -4.55
C ARG A 54 11.46 -9.10 -3.70
N GLN A 55 12.56 -8.64 -4.29
CA GLN A 55 13.52 -7.78 -3.61
C GLN A 55 12.91 -6.44 -3.15
N THR A 56 11.82 -5.98 -3.77
CA THR A 56 11.06 -4.78 -3.36
C THR A 56 10.35 -4.94 -2.02
N CYS A 57 10.28 -6.17 -1.49
CA CYS A 57 9.65 -6.49 -0.22
C CYS A 57 10.65 -6.50 0.95
N TYR A 58 11.96 -6.53 0.72
CA TYR A 58 12.93 -6.68 1.81
C TYR A 58 13.11 -5.38 2.60
N LEU A 59 12.98 -5.44 3.91
CA LEU A 59 13.20 -4.31 4.82
C LEU A 59 14.69 -3.93 4.95
N THR A 60 15.59 -4.72 4.37
CA THR A 60 17.04 -4.45 4.33
C THR A 60 17.43 -3.37 3.32
N CYS A 61 16.51 -2.93 2.47
CA CYS A 61 16.73 -1.87 1.50
C CYS A 61 15.89 -0.63 1.86
N ASP A 62 16.55 0.47 2.18
CA ASP A 62 15.92 1.75 2.57
C ASP A 62 14.84 2.21 1.56
N LYS A 63 15.06 1.94 0.26
CA LYS A 63 14.12 2.31 -0.81
C LYS A 63 12.77 1.61 -0.68
N ASN A 64 12.72 0.41 -0.09
CA ASN A 64 11.48 -0.36 0.05
C ASN A 64 10.57 0.22 1.14
N CYS A 65 11.11 0.96 2.10
CA CYS A 65 10.29 1.72 3.04
C CYS A 65 9.53 2.86 2.34
N VAL A 66 10.15 3.50 1.33
CA VAL A 66 9.49 4.51 0.50
C VAL A 66 8.40 3.85 -0.38
N VAL A 67 8.64 2.64 -0.90
CA VAL A 67 7.60 1.86 -1.62
C VAL A 67 6.39 1.62 -0.74
N LEU A 68 6.60 1.19 0.51
CA LEU A 68 5.53 0.94 1.46
C LEU A 68 4.66 2.19 1.66
N GLU A 69 5.29 3.34 1.89
CA GLU A 69 4.61 4.62 2.04
C GLU A 69 3.80 5.00 0.80
N CYS A 70 4.39 4.82 -0.40
CA CYS A 70 3.72 5.07 -1.67
C CYS A 70 2.48 4.18 -1.84
N VAL A 71 2.61 2.87 -1.61
CA VAL A 71 1.49 1.92 -1.70
C VAL A 71 0.40 2.27 -0.69
N HIS A 72 0.78 2.61 0.54
CA HIS A 72 -0.17 3.08 1.55
C HIS A 72 -0.97 4.30 1.08
N HIS A 73 -0.29 5.33 0.57
CA HIS A 73 -0.94 6.55 0.08
C HIS A 73 -1.84 6.28 -1.13
N LEU A 74 -1.46 5.39 -2.05
CA LEU A 74 -2.33 4.99 -3.16
C LEU A 74 -3.61 4.36 -2.65
N LEU A 75 -3.51 3.43 -1.71
CA LEU A 75 -4.68 2.75 -1.15
C LEU A 75 -5.58 3.71 -0.35
N GLU A 76 -5.01 4.64 0.42
CA GLU A 76 -5.78 5.69 1.12
C GLU A 76 -6.52 6.62 0.16
N ARG A 77 -5.95 6.87 -1.02
CA ARG A 77 -6.59 7.66 -2.08
C ARG A 77 -7.64 6.87 -2.86
N GLY A 78 -7.88 5.61 -2.51
CA GLY A 78 -8.91 4.76 -3.11
C GLY A 78 -8.46 4.00 -4.36
N TYR A 79 -7.15 3.92 -4.63
CA TYR A 79 -6.64 3.04 -5.69
C TYR A 79 -6.88 1.58 -5.29
N LYS A 80 -7.23 0.74 -6.28
CA LYS A 80 -7.41 -0.69 -6.04
C LYS A 80 -6.04 -1.40 -6.02
N PRO A 81 -5.82 -2.40 -5.14
CA PRO A 81 -4.57 -3.16 -5.11
C PRO A 81 -4.24 -3.83 -6.46
N ALA A 82 -5.27 -4.27 -7.20
CA ALA A 82 -5.17 -4.84 -8.54
C ALA A 82 -4.57 -3.89 -9.60
N ASN A 83 -4.52 -2.58 -9.32
CA ASN A 83 -3.96 -1.56 -10.21
C ASN A 83 -2.55 -1.14 -9.78
N ILE A 84 -1.98 -1.81 -8.77
CA ILE A 84 -0.66 -1.53 -8.23
C ILE A 84 0.26 -2.68 -8.63
N GLU A 85 1.29 -2.36 -9.41
CA GLU A 85 2.34 -3.29 -9.80
C GLU A 85 3.67 -2.80 -9.23
N LEU A 86 4.37 -3.70 -8.53
CA LEU A 86 5.67 -3.43 -7.93
C LEU A 86 6.77 -3.99 -8.83
N GLU A 87 7.52 -3.09 -9.46
CA GLU A 87 8.64 -3.40 -10.35
C GLU A 87 9.94 -2.79 -9.80
N LEU A 88 11.08 -3.46 -10.04
CA LEU A 88 12.40 -2.92 -9.75
C LEU A 88 12.82 -2.00 -10.90
N ASN A 89 12.87 -0.69 -10.66
CA ASN A 89 13.42 0.23 -11.64
C ASN A 89 14.82 0.70 -11.23
N GLU A 90 15.86 0.14 -11.86
CA GLU A 90 17.25 0.59 -11.65
C GLU A 90 17.56 1.93 -12.35
N ALA A 91 16.68 2.42 -13.24
CA ALA A 91 16.95 3.62 -14.06
C ALA A 91 16.56 4.97 -13.41
N LEU A 92 15.69 4.96 -12.40
CA LEU A 92 15.29 6.15 -11.66
C LEU A 92 15.46 5.85 -10.18
N ASN A 93 16.20 6.68 -9.46
CA ASN A 93 16.45 6.54 -8.02
C ASN A 93 15.19 6.78 -7.16
N ILE A 94 14.01 6.30 -7.57
CA ILE A 94 12.75 6.24 -6.85
C ILE A 94 11.98 5.00 -7.36
N PRO A 95 11.56 4.08 -6.49
CA PRO A 95 10.66 3.00 -6.89
C PRO A 95 9.24 3.56 -7.07
N LEU A 96 8.87 3.83 -8.32
CA LEU A 96 7.50 4.14 -8.69
C LEU A 96 6.71 2.84 -8.71
N ALA A 97 5.75 2.69 -7.79
CA ALA A 97 4.54 1.94 -8.14
C ALA A 97 4.02 2.60 -9.42
N ARG A 98 4.13 1.91 -10.55
CA ARG A 98 3.81 2.47 -11.86
C ARG A 98 2.33 2.83 -11.85
N LEU A 99 2.03 4.10 -11.57
CA LEU A 99 0.68 4.63 -11.61
C LEU A 99 0.09 4.22 -12.96
N ALA A 100 -1.10 3.64 -12.91
CA ALA A 100 -1.92 3.22 -14.03
C ALA A 100 -2.30 4.40 -14.94
N GLU A 101 -1.32 5.03 -15.57
CA GLU A 101 -1.47 6.12 -16.54
C GLU A 101 -1.94 5.58 -17.90
N GLN A 102 -2.88 4.63 -17.88
CA GLN A 102 -3.65 4.22 -19.05
C GLN A 102 -5.12 3.93 -18.74
N GLN A 103 -5.60 4.13 -17.51
CA GLN A 103 -7.03 4.08 -17.24
C GLN A 103 -7.52 5.48 -16.89
N HIS A 104 -8.06 6.13 -17.91
CA HIS A 104 -9.15 7.09 -17.80
C HIS A 104 -10.13 6.59 -16.71
N ILE A 105 -10.12 7.14 -15.50
CA ILE A 105 -11.17 6.86 -14.51
C ILE A 105 -11.87 8.17 -14.18
N ALA A 106 -13.05 8.29 -14.80
CA ALA A 106 -14.16 9.07 -14.31
C ALA A 106 -14.29 8.88 -12.79
N ALA A 107 -13.95 9.91 -12.02
CA ALA A 107 -14.37 10.02 -10.64
C ALA A 107 -15.90 10.17 -10.64
N ALA A 108 -16.62 9.05 -10.56
CA ALA A 108 -18.05 9.07 -10.27
C ALA A 108 -18.24 9.54 -8.82
N PRO A 109 -19.09 10.55 -8.56
CA PRO A 109 -19.25 11.10 -7.23
C PRO A 109 -20.06 10.14 -6.35
N ALA A 110 -19.56 9.85 -5.15
CA ALA A 110 -20.31 9.16 -4.12
C ALA A 110 -21.08 10.15 -3.23
N ARG A 111 -22.30 9.74 -2.85
CA ARG A 111 -23.25 10.26 -1.83
C ARG A 111 -24.33 11.23 -2.36
N LYS A 112 -25.60 11.15 -1.93
CA LYS A 112 -26.13 10.87 -0.57
C LYS A 112 -27.51 10.18 -0.55
N HIS A 113 -27.64 9.24 0.38
CA HIS A 113 -28.76 8.91 1.29
C HIS A 113 -30.18 9.49 1.08
N ALA A 114 -31.15 8.57 1.31
CA ALA A 114 -32.41 8.70 2.05
C ALA A 114 -33.67 9.29 1.37
N THR A 115 -34.75 8.50 1.27
CA THR A 115 -35.93 8.57 2.16
C THR A 115 -37.15 7.81 1.57
N LEU A 116 -37.73 6.97 2.42
CA LEU A 116 -39.05 6.31 2.39
C LEU A 116 -40.20 7.25 2.00
N GLU A 117 -41.13 6.86 1.10
CA GLU A 117 -42.61 7.07 1.13
C GLU A 117 -43.26 6.10 0.10
N ARG A 118 -43.86 4.98 0.52
CA ARG A 118 -45.29 4.75 0.87
C ARG A 118 -46.29 4.79 -0.31
N HIS A 119 -46.82 3.59 -0.59
CA HIS A 119 -48.21 3.23 -0.94
C HIS A 119 -48.89 3.88 -2.17
N LEU A 120 -49.24 3.01 -3.12
CA LEU A 120 -50.49 3.05 -3.89
C LEU A 120 -51.21 1.72 -3.69
#